data_AF-A0A967WRM6-F1
#
_entry.id   AF-A0A967WRM6-F1
#
_cell.length_a   1.000
_cell.length_b   1.000
_cell.length_c   1.000
_cell.angle_alpha   90.00
_cell.angle_beta   90.00
_cell.angle_gamma   90.00
#
_symmetry.space_group_name_H-M   'P 1'
#
loop_
_entity.id
_entity.type
_entity.pdbx_description
1 polymer ?
#
loop_
_entity_poly.entity_id
_entity_poly.type
_entity_poly.pdbx_seq_one_letter_code
_entity_poly.pdbx_strand_id
1 'polypeptide(L)'
;MDLNQFTEMAQEALLQAQSLAGEQSHGQIEGEHLLLALLRQSDGVVPMIVQGLGLQASMLAQQLEGELDRKPKVYGGTAQVSLSRELQKTLDRAIKIARDMR
;
A
#
# COMPACT_ATOMS: atom_id res chain seq x y z
N MET A 1 3.36 12.74 -8.20
CA MET A 1 4.32 11.69 -7.84
C MET A 1 4.84 11.07 -9.13
N ASP A 2 6.15 10.96 -9.29
CA ASP A 2 6.76 10.30 -10.46
C ASP A 2 7.02 8.83 -10.12
N LEU A 3 6.27 7.92 -10.74
CA LEU A 3 6.36 6.47 -10.48
C LEU A 3 7.70 5.89 -10.91
N ASN A 4 8.42 6.53 -11.84
CA ASN A 4 9.73 6.07 -12.30
C ASN A 4 10.82 6.12 -11.23
N GLN A 5 10.54 6.76 -10.08
CA GLN A 5 11.44 6.78 -8.92
C GLN A 5 11.36 5.51 -8.08
N PHE A 6 10.42 4.62 -8.38
CA PHE A 6 10.20 3.36 -7.67
C PHE A 6 10.64 2.16 -8.51
N THR A 7 11.03 1.08 -7.83
CA THR A 7 11.24 -0.23 -8.46
C THR A 7 9.95 -0.74 -9.09
N GLU A 8 10.04 -1.58 -10.12
CA GLU A 8 8.87 -2.19 -10.78
C GLU A 8 7.91 -2.85 -9.78
N MET A 9 8.43 -3.63 -8.84
CA MET A 9 7.63 -4.27 -7.78
C MET A 9 6.85 -3.27 -6.91
N ALA A 10 7.44 -2.10 -6.63
CA ALA A 10 6.79 -1.06 -5.82
C ALA A 10 5.75 -0.28 -6.64
N GLN A 11 5.98 -0.12 -7.95
CA GLN A 11 4.97 0.44 -8.87
C GLN A 11 3.77 -0.51 -8.97
N GLU A 12 4.00 -1.81 -9.11
CA GLU A 12 2.95 -2.83 -9.10
C GLU A 12 2.15 -2.79 -7.79
N ALA A 13 2.82 -2.70 -6.63
CA ALA A 13 2.15 -2.60 -5.34
C ALA A 13 1.27 -1.34 -5.23
N LEU A 14 1.70 -0.20 -5.79
CA LEU A 14 0.89 1.03 -5.82
C LEU A 14 -0.35 0.89 -6.70
N LEU A 15 -0.23 0.22 -7.85
CA LEU A 15 -1.37 -0.08 -8.71
C LEU A 15 -2.35 -1.04 -8.02
N GLN A 16 -1.84 -2.08 -7.37
CA GLN A 16 -2.67 -3.01 -6.62
C GLN A 16 -3.36 -2.32 -5.42
N ALA A 17 -2.69 -1.38 -4.76
CA ALA A 17 -3.28 -0.57 -3.70
C ALA A 17 -4.45 0.29 -4.21
N GLN A 18 -4.32 0.85 -5.43
CA GLN A 18 -5.41 1.55 -6.09
C GLN A 18 -6.60 0.63 -6.38
N SER A 19 -6.35 -0.59 -6.89
CA SER A 19 -7.40 -1.60 -7.11
C SER A 19 -8.12 -1.94 -5.81
N LEU A 20 -7.36 -2.22 -4.74
CA LEU A 20 -7.90 -2.57 -3.42
C LEU A 20 -8.78 -1.45 -2.84
N ALA A 21 -8.40 -0.19 -3.00
CA ALA A 21 -9.21 0.95 -2.57
C ALA A 21 -10.51 1.05 -3.38
N GLY A 22 -10.44 0.83 -4.70
CA GLY A 22 -11.62 0.83 -5.57
C GLY A 22 -12.60 -0.30 -5.26
N GLU A 23 -12.09 -1.54 -5.14
CA GLU A 23 -12.88 -2.75 -4.80
C GLU A 23 -13.63 -2.59 -3.47
N GLN A 24 -13.00 -1.94 -2.49
CA GLN A 24 -13.59 -1.72 -1.17
C GLN A 24 -14.41 -0.43 -1.07
N SER A 25 -14.55 0.32 -2.17
CA SER A 25 -15.24 1.62 -2.21
C SER A 25 -14.66 2.63 -1.21
N HIS A 26 -13.35 2.66 -1.03
CA HIS A 26 -12.67 3.67 -0.23
C HIS A 26 -12.35 4.90 -1.06
N GLY A 27 -12.64 6.09 -0.51
CA GLY A 27 -12.48 7.35 -1.24
C GLY A 27 -11.03 7.77 -1.49
N GLN A 28 -10.06 7.13 -0.82
CA GLN A 28 -8.63 7.41 -0.95
C GLN A 28 -7.82 6.12 -0.86
N ILE A 29 -6.66 6.11 -1.52
CA ILE A 29 -5.62 5.10 -1.32
C ILE A 29 -4.88 5.47 -0.03
N GLU A 30 -5.09 4.67 1.00
CA GLU A 30 -4.41 4.80 2.29
C GLU A 30 -3.24 3.80 2.43
N GLY A 31 -2.40 3.99 3.45
CA GLY A 31 -1.21 3.17 3.66
C GLY A 31 -1.50 1.69 3.88
N GLU A 32 -2.67 1.38 4.44
CA GLU A 32 -3.17 0.02 4.65
C GLU A 32 -3.37 -0.72 3.32
N HIS A 33 -3.83 -0.03 2.26
CA HIS A 33 -3.97 -0.64 0.93
C HIS A 33 -2.61 -0.98 0.34
N LEU A 34 -1.64 -0.06 0.48
CA LEU A 34 -0.28 -0.29 -0.01
C LEU A 34 0.42 -1.39 0.77
N LEU A 35 0.29 -1.40 2.10
CA LEU A 35 0.86 -2.45 2.94
C LEU A 35 0.25 -3.80 2.61
N LEU A 36 -1.07 -3.89 2.40
CA LEU A 36 -1.73 -5.13 2.00
C LEU A 36 -1.22 -5.64 0.64
N ALA A 37 -1.09 -4.74 -0.34
CA ALA A 37 -0.52 -5.07 -1.65
C ALA A 37 0.93 -5.60 -1.52
N LEU A 38 1.77 -4.93 -0.74
CA LEU A 38 3.15 -5.33 -0.49
C LEU A 38 3.24 -6.69 0.23
N LEU A 39 2.38 -6.94 1.22
CA LEU A 39 2.33 -8.20 1.96
C LEU A 39 1.86 -9.39 1.10
N ARG A 40 1.06 -9.13 0.06
CA ARG A 40 0.53 -10.15 -0.85
C ARG A 40 1.42 -10.38 -2.08
N GLN A 41 2.46 -9.58 -2.27
CA GLN A 41 3.38 -9.75 -3.39
C GLN A 41 4.25 -10.99 -3.18
N SER A 42 4.05 -12.00 -4.04
CA SER A 42 4.91 -13.19 -4.10
C SER A 42 6.37 -12.78 -4.31
N ASP A 43 7.28 -13.44 -3.61
CA ASP A 43 8.73 -13.14 -3.63
C ASP A 43 9.07 -11.68 -3.27
N GLY A 44 8.14 -10.96 -2.64
CA GLY A 44 8.32 -9.61 -2.17
C GLY A 44 9.24 -9.49 -0.95
N VAL A 45 9.98 -8.39 -0.87
CA VAL A 45 10.86 -8.09 0.27
C VAL A 45 10.06 -7.85 1.55
N VAL A 46 8.86 -7.29 1.46
CA VAL A 46 8.04 -6.94 2.65
C VAL A 46 7.59 -8.19 3.42
N PRO A 47 7.03 -9.25 2.79
CA PRO A 47 6.77 -10.52 3.45
C PRO A 47 8.01 -11.11 4.14
N MET A 48 9.17 -11.04 3.49
CA MET A 48 10.44 -11.53 4.06
C MET A 48 10.88 -10.73 5.29
N ILE A 49 10.74 -9.40 5.25
CA ILE A 49 11.03 -8.53 6.42
C ILE A 49 10.12 -8.91 7.59
N VAL A 50 8.82 -9.07 7.34
CA VAL A 50 7.83 -9.43 8.37
C VAL A 50 8.15 -10.79 8.99
N GLN A 51 8.50 -11.78 8.16
CA GLN A 51 8.97 -13.08 8.63
C GLN A 51 10.26 -12.99 9.44
N GLY A 52 11.22 -12.16 9.02
CA GLY A 52 12.45 -11.88 9.75
C GLY A 52 12.24 -11.24 11.12
N LEU A 53 11.11 -10.55 11.32
CA LEU A 53 10.66 -10.02 12.62
C LEU A 53 9.92 -11.06 13.49
N GLY A 54 9.83 -12.32 13.04
CA GLY A 54 9.13 -13.38 13.76
C GLY A 54 7.61 -13.36 13.60
N LEU A 55 7.09 -12.60 12.62
CA LEU A 55 5.66 -12.48 12.35
C LEU A 55 5.26 -13.30 11.12
N GLN A 56 4.01 -13.74 11.07
CA GLN A 56 3.45 -14.40 9.89
C GLN A 56 2.84 -13.35 8.96
N ALA A 57 3.45 -13.13 7.79
CA ALA A 57 2.99 -12.14 6.81
C ALA A 57 1.53 -12.37 6.38
N SER A 58 1.11 -13.62 6.22
CA SER A 58 -0.28 -13.99 5.91
C SER A 58 -1.27 -13.59 7.02
N MET A 59 -0.90 -13.79 8.29
CA MET A 59 -1.74 -13.34 9.41
C MET A 59 -1.86 -11.82 9.45
N LEU A 60 -0.75 -11.10 9.22
CA LEU A 60 -0.77 -9.64 9.18
C LEU A 60 -1.64 -9.12 8.03
N ALA A 61 -1.55 -9.73 6.84
CA ALA A 61 -2.40 -9.41 5.71
C ALA A 61 -3.88 -9.61 6.04
N GLN A 62 -4.24 -10.75 6.65
CA GLN A 62 -5.62 -11.03 7.07
C GLN A 62 -6.15 -10.02 8.10
N GLN A 63 -5.31 -9.61 9.05
CA GLN A 63 -5.69 -8.57 10.03
C GLN A 63 -5.93 -7.23 9.34
N LEU A 64 -5.06 -6.87 8.39
CA LEU A 64 -5.15 -5.62 7.65
C LEU A 64 -6.39 -5.58 6.74
N GLU A 65 -6.76 -6.70 6.12
CA GLU A 65 -8.02 -6.85 5.39
C GLU A 65 -9.22 -6.58 6.31
N GLY A 66 -9.24 -7.17 7.50
CA GLY A 66 -10.31 -6.93 8.48
C GLY A 66 -10.42 -5.47 8.93
N GLU A 67 -9.31 -4.74 9.01
CA GLU A 67 -9.32 -3.30 9.31
C GLU A 67 -9.83 -2.46 8.13
N LEU A 68 -9.45 -2.83 6.91
CA LEU A 68 -9.94 -2.17 5.70
C LEU A 68 -11.45 -2.39 5.53
N ASP A 69 -11.97 -3.60 5.78
CA ASP A 69 -13.40 -3.91 5.71
C ASP A 69 -14.28 -3.07 6.66
N ARG A 70 -13.69 -2.60 7.76
CA ARG A 70 -14.36 -1.76 8.78
C ARG A 70 -14.38 -0.28 8.41
N LYS A 71 -13.63 0.14 7.39
CA LYS A 71 -13.57 1.55 7.00
C LYS A 71 -14.88 2.02 6.35
N PRO A 72 -15.21 3.32 6.46
CA PRO A 72 -16.36 3.89 5.78
C PRO A 72 -16.24 3.75 4.26
N LYS A 73 -17.31 3.21 3.65
CA LYS A 73 -17.43 3.12 2.19
C LYS A 73 -18.01 4.42 1.63
N VAL A 74 -17.43 4.93 0.57
CA VAL A 74 -17.83 6.17 -0.11
C VAL A 74 -18.41 5.81 -1.46
N TYR A 75 -19.70 6.05 -1.62
CA TYR A 75 -20.43 5.83 -2.88
C TYR A 75 -20.72 7.17 -3.57
N GLY A 76 -20.73 7.18 -4.90
CA GLY A 76 -21.15 8.35 -5.69
C GLY A 76 -20.06 9.35 -6.07
N GLY A 77 -18.79 9.05 -5.81
CA GLY A 77 -17.66 9.79 -6.36
C GLY A 77 -17.32 9.28 -7.76
N THR A 78 -17.52 10.09 -8.79
CA THR A 78 -16.92 9.86 -10.13
C THR A 78 -15.42 10.21 -10.15
N ALA A 79 -14.88 10.67 -9.03
CA ALA A 79 -13.49 11.04 -8.88
C ALA A 79 -12.61 9.80 -8.81
N GLN A 80 -11.53 9.83 -9.59
CA GLN A 80 -10.45 8.85 -9.53
C GLN A 80 -9.89 8.79 -8.10
N VAL A 81 -9.72 7.58 -7.55
CA VAL A 81 -9.20 7.39 -6.19
C VAL A 81 -7.78 7.98 -6.12
N SER A 82 -7.58 8.91 -5.19
CA SER A 82 -6.31 9.62 -5.00
C SER A 82 -5.59 9.12 -3.75
N LEU A 83 -4.27 9.37 -3.66
CA LEU A 83 -3.50 9.05 -2.46
C LEU A 83 -3.98 9.91 -1.28
N SER A 84 -4.05 9.32 -0.09
CA SER A 84 -4.23 10.08 1.14
C SER A 84 -3.01 10.96 1.40
N ARG A 85 -3.19 12.06 2.15
CA ARG A 85 -2.08 12.95 2.50
C ARG A 85 -0.97 12.24 3.26
N GLU A 86 -1.33 11.30 4.13
CA GLU A 86 -0.36 10.54 4.92
C GLU A 86 0.42 9.54 4.05
N LEU A 87 -0.25 8.89 3.10
CA LEU A 87 0.42 8.00 2.15
C LEU A 87 1.38 8.79 1.26
N GLN A 88 0.95 9.94 0.74
CA GLN A 88 1.83 10.81 -0.06
C GLN A 88 3.10 11.20 0.73
N LYS A 89 2.94 11.65 1.98
CA LYS A 89 4.06 11.99 2.86
C LYS A 89 5.00 10.81 3.13
N THR A 90 4.44 9.61 3.29
CA THR A 90 5.21 8.38 3.50
C THR A 90 6.04 8.03 2.27
N LEU A 91 5.45 8.13 1.07
CA LEU A 91 6.14 7.87 -0.19
C LEU A 91 7.24 8.90 -0.46
N ASP A 92 6.98 10.18 -0.18
CA ASP A 92 8.00 11.24 -0.29
C ASP A 92 9.18 10.98 0.65
N ARG A 93 8.91 10.50 1.88
CA ARG A 93 9.95 10.09 2.82
C ARG A 93 10.73 8.87 2.33
N ALA A 94 10.04 7.88 1.76
CA ALA A 94 10.68 6.68 1.20
C ALA A 94 11.66 7.06 0.07
N ILE A 95 11.25 7.97 -0.83
CA ILE A 95 12.12 8.50 -1.89
C ILE A 95 13.35 9.19 -1.30
N LYS A 96 13.17 10.00 -0.24
CA LYS A 96 14.30 10.66 0.43
C LYS A 96 15.30 9.65 1.00
N ILE A 97 14.81 8.66 1.75
CA ILE A 97 15.65 7.59 2.32
C ILE A 97 16.41 6.86 1.21
N ALA A 98 15.73 6.48 0.12
CA ALA A 98 16.36 5.79 -1.00
C ALA A 98 17.49 6.61 -1.67
N ARG A 99 17.38 7.94 -1.68
CA ARG A 99 18.45 8.82 -2.17
C ARG A 99 19.63 8.89 -1.20
N ASP A 100 19.36 8.90 0.10
CA ASP A 100 20.37 8.99 1.16
C ASP A 100 21.14 7.66 1.37
N MET A 101 20.63 6.55 0.83
CA MET A 101 21.28 5.22 0.87
C MET A 101 22.33 5.01 -0.25
N ARG A 102 22.53 6.01 -1.12
CA ARG A 102 23.58 6.02 -2.15
C ARG A 102 24.86 6.64 -1.62
#